data_AF-A0A6G7YPQ2-F1
#
_entry.id   AF-A0A6G7YPQ2-F1
#
_cell.length_a   1.000
_cell.length_b   1.000
_cell.length_c   1.000
_cell.angle_alpha   90.00
_cell.angle_beta   90.00
_cell.angle_gamma   90.00
#
_symmetry.space_group_name_H-M   'P 1'
#
loop_
_entity.id
_entity.type
_entity.pdbx_description
1 polymer ?
#
loop_
_entity_poly.entity_id
_entity_poly.type
_entity_poly.pdbx_seq_one_letter_code
_entity_poly.pdbx_strand_id
1 'polypeptide(L)'
;MINWLFVSPAQRRLLPGGRFRGPTPWVIGIMTFVMMVVTAAALVLANAAGGVAEGSRSRFVAQLPGGSSSVPAALQLLRSTPEVRNVRVVPEAQMRETLSRWLGQAAANSADLPVPALIHFDLSRPLGTTTMQARLRAAIPGASISAHEQEVRPLLRTMRALQWLALTLVALMVIATSATIVLSARGALDTNRATIEVMHGIGATDLQVTHLFQRKIALDALTGALAGALAAALTLLLVAGAGAALKGQLGGLPPLHLGDIIVLSAMPFVVAALATLVGRMAVLRSLRSNV
;
A
#
# COMPACT_ATOMS: atom_id res chain seq x y z
N MET A 1 -36.45 8.11 8.26
CA MET A 1 -35.49 8.17 7.14
C MET A 1 -34.95 6.81 6.66
N ILE A 2 -35.35 5.66 7.24
CA ILE A 2 -34.91 4.31 6.83
C ILE A 2 -35.88 3.63 5.83
N ASN A 3 -37.02 4.25 5.53
CA ASN A 3 -38.07 3.66 4.69
C ASN A 3 -37.75 3.58 3.18
N TRP A 4 -36.57 4.04 2.75
CA TRP A 4 -36.09 3.89 1.38
C TRP A 4 -35.45 2.51 1.11
N LEU A 5 -35.18 1.72 2.15
CA LEU A 5 -34.64 0.35 2.01
C LEU A 5 -35.74 -0.71 1.80
N PHE A 6 -36.97 -0.43 2.22
CA PHE A 6 -38.08 -1.39 2.11
C PHE A 6 -38.97 -1.06 0.91
N VAL A 7 -38.95 -1.96 -0.06
CA VAL A 7 -39.71 -1.84 -1.30
C VAL A 7 -41.12 -2.38 -1.07
N SER A 8 -42.15 -1.60 -1.39
CA SER A 8 -43.53 -2.08 -1.49
C SER A 8 -43.63 -3.14 -2.60
N PRO A 9 -44.36 -4.26 -2.41
CA PRO A 9 -44.48 -5.34 -3.39
C PRO A 9 -44.94 -4.87 -4.79
N ALA A 10 -45.64 -3.73 -4.89
CA ALA A 10 -46.06 -3.13 -6.16
C ALA A 10 -44.87 -2.56 -6.98
N GLN A 11 -43.88 -1.93 -6.32
CA GLN A 11 -42.68 -1.40 -6.98
C GLN A 11 -41.73 -2.49 -7.48
N ARG A 12 -41.78 -3.70 -6.87
CA ARG A 12 -41.00 -4.87 -7.33
C ARG A 12 -41.43 -5.41 -8.69
N ARG A 13 -42.69 -5.19 -9.10
CA ARG A 13 -43.22 -5.66 -10.40
C ARG A 13 -42.88 -4.71 -11.56
N LEU A 14 -42.52 -3.46 -11.26
CA LEU A 14 -42.20 -2.44 -12.27
C LEU A 14 -40.70 -2.32 -12.55
N LEU A 15 -39.84 -2.99 -11.78
CA LEU A 15 -38.40 -3.02 -12.03
C LEU A 15 -38.06 -4.12 -13.06
N PRO A 16 -37.54 -3.78 -14.25
CA PRO A 16 -37.07 -4.77 -15.20
C PRO A 16 -35.84 -5.49 -14.63
N GLY A 17 -35.99 -6.80 -14.38
CA GLY A 17 -34.89 -7.70 -14.04
C GLY A 17 -34.67 -7.88 -12.53
N GLY A 18 -34.74 -9.14 -12.09
CA GLY A 18 -34.41 -9.54 -10.71
C GLY A 18 -33.00 -9.10 -10.30
N ARG A 19 -32.87 -8.81 -9.00
CA ARG A 19 -31.78 -8.19 -8.23
C ARG A 19 -30.36 -8.76 -8.45
N PHE A 20 -30.19 -9.79 -9.29
CA PHE A 20 -28.94 -10.52 -9.53
C PHE A 20 -28.77 -11.08 -10.95
N ARG A 21 -29.62 -10.71 -11.92
CA ARG A 21 -29.57 -11.32 -13.27
C ARG A 21 -28.70 -10.57 -14.29
N GLY A 22 -28.10 -9.44 -13.93
CA GLY A 22 -27.18 -8.70 -14.79
C GLY A 22 -25.72 -9.17 -14.66
N PRO A 23 -24.91 -9.12 -15.72
CA PRO A 23 -23.47 -9.36 -15.65
C PRO A 23 -22.71 -8.26 -14.88
N THR A 24 -23.31 -7.08 -14.68
CA THR A 24 -22.71 -5.91 -14.02
C THR A 24 -22.20 -6.13 -12.59
N PRO A 25 -22.99 -6.64 -11.62
CA PRO A 25 -22.51 -6.84 -10.26
C PRO A 25 -21.34 -7.81 -10.19
N TRP A 26 -21.31 -8.84 -11.05
CA TRP A 26 -20.21 -9.80 -11.12
C TRP A 26 -18.92 -9.14 -11.60
N VAL A 27 -18.97 -8.35 -12.68
CA VAL A 27 -17.78 -7.64 -13.17
C VAL A 27 -17.26 -6.64 -12.13
N ILE A 28 -18.16 -5.86 -11.51
CA ILE A 28 -17.78 -4.91 -10.45
C ILE A 28 -17.14 -5.65 -9.27
N GLY A 29 -17.68 -6.81 -8.89
CA GLY A 29 -17.10 -7.63 -7.82
C GLY A 29 -15.71 -8.14 -8.14
N ILE A 30 -15.48 -8.66 -9.35
CA ILE A 30 -14.15 -9.12 -9.79
C ILE A 30 -13.16 -7.94 -9.82
N MET A 31 -13.56 -6.80 -10.39
CA MET A 31 -12.70 -5.60 -10.45
C MET A 31 -12.37 -5.07 -9.05
N THR A 32 -13.35 -5.03 -8.14
CA THR A 32 -13.14 -4.60 -6.75
C THR A 32 -12.20 -5.54 -6.02
N PHE A 33 -12.37 -6.86 -6.21
CA PHE A 33 -11.49 -7.87 -5.65
C PHE A 33 -10.03 -7.64 -6.09
N VAL A 34 -9.80 -7.56 -7.41
CA VAL A 34 -8.45 -7.35 -7.95
C VAL A 34 -7.87 -6.02 -7.47
N MET A 35 -8.64 -4.95 -7.50
CA MET A 35 -8.22 -3.62 -7.05
C MET A 35 -7.82 -3.62 -5.57
N MET A 36 -8.56 -4.29 -4.70
CA MET A 36 -8.21 -4.42 -3.29
C MET A 36 -6.92 -5.21 -3.08
N VAL A 37 -6.74 -6.34 -3.76
CA VAL A 37 -5.53 -7.16 -3.64
C VAL A 37 -4.29 -6.37 -4.10
N VAL A 38 -4.39 -5.69 -5.25
CA VAL A 38 -3.30 -4.84 -5.77
C VAL A 38 -3.00 -3.68 -4.81
N THR A 39 -4.05 -3.03 -4.27
CA THR A 39 -3.89 -1.94 -3.30
C THR A 39 -3.23 -2.43 -2.01
N ALA A 40 -3.65 -3.57 -1.48
CA ALA A 40 -3.06 -4.16 -0.28
C ALA A 40 -1.57 -4.49 -0.51
N ALA A 41 -1.22 -5.08 -1.66
CA ALA A 41 0.18 -5.34 -2.00
C ALA A 41 1.01 -4.05 -2.09
N ALA A 42 0.45 -2.98 -2.67
CA ALA A 42 1.10 -1.67 -2.75
C ALA A 42 1.36 -1.07 -1.35
N LEU A 43 0.38 -1.17 -0.44
CA LEU A 43 0.49 -0.67 0.93
C LEU A 43 1.53 -1.46 1.73
N VAL A 44 1.53 -2.79 1.63
CA VAL A 44 2.57 -3.63 2.27
C VAL A 44 3.96 -3.24 1.77
N LEU A 45 4.12 -3.00 0.47
CA LEU A 45 5.39 -2.58 -0.10
C LEU A 45 5.80 -1.17 0.35
N ALA A 46 4.83 -0.26 0.51
CA ALA A 46 5.06 1.07 1.06
C ALA A 46 5.53 1.03 2.52
N ASN A 47 4.89 0.20 3.35
CA ASN A 47 5.29 0.02 4.74
C ASN A 47 6.67 -0.63 4.84
N ALA A 48 6.98 -1.62 3.99
CA ALA A 48 8.31 -2.22 3.92
C ALA A 48 9.38 -1.21 3.52
N ALA A 49 9.13 -0.40 2.49
CA ALA A 49 10.05 0.65 2.06
C ALA A 49 10.26 1.71 3.15
N GLY A 50 9.20 2.09 3.86
CA GLY A 50 9.26 3.00 5.01
C GLY A 50 10.10 2.42 6.15
N GLY A 51 9.84 1.17 6.55
CA GLY A 51 10.59 0.50 7.61
C GLY A 51 12.07 0.35 7.30
N VAL A 52 12.42 0.00 6.05
CA VAL A 52 13.82 -0.07 5.60
C VAL A 52 14.48 1.31 5.60
N ALA A 53 13.77 2.34 5.11
CA ALA A 53 14.28 3.71 5.09
C ALA A 53 14.51 4.27 6.52
N GLU A 54 13.60 3.99 7.45
CA GLU A 54 13.69 4.41 8.85
C GLU A 54 14.79 3.65 9.61
N GLY A 55 14.91 2.33 9.37
CA GLY A 55 15.98 1.51 9.90
C GLY A 55 17.37 1.92 9.41
N SER A 56 17.47 2.41 8.17
CA SER A 56 18.72 2.92 7.61
C SER A 56 19.07 4.34 8.07
N ARG A 57 18.07 5.18 8.37
CA ARG A 57 18.29 6.56 8.86
C ARG A 57 18.70 6.63 10.33
N SER A 58 18.43 5.58 11.09
CA SER A 58 18.61 5.58 12.55
C SER A 58 19.90 4.91 13.02
N ARG A 59 20.64 4.16 12.18
CA ARG A 59 21.85 3.45 12.60
C ARG A 59 23.06 3.85 11.75
N PHE A 60 23.98 4.58 12.35
CA PHE A 60 25.28 4.89 11.76
C PHE A 60 26.37 4.04 12.42
N VAL A 61 27.31 3.57 11.62
CA VAL A 61 28.51 2.87 12.09
C VAL A 61 29.71 3.78 11.86
N ALA A 62 30.33 4.23 12.94
CA ALA A 62 31.64 4.88 12.89
C ALA A 62 32.73 3.81 12.95
N GLN A 63 33.61 3.79 11.94
CA GLN A 63 34.83 2.98 11.95
C GLN A 63 36.00 3.85 12.40
N LEU A 64 36.74 3.39 13.40
CA LEU A 64 37.87 4.09 13.98
C LEU A 64 39.18 3.37 13.63
N PRO A 65 40.11 4.02 12.92
CA PRO A 65 41.46 3.49 12.76
C PRO A 65 42.22 3.60 14.10
N GLY A 66 42.96 2.54 14.47
CA GLY A 66 43.78 2.50 15.69
C GLY A 66 43.29 1.53 16.79
N GLY A 67 42.17 0.82 16.58
CA GLY A 67 41.68 -0.17 17.55
C GLY A 67 41.09 0.46 18.82
N SER A 68 41.25 -0.22 19.97
CA SER A 68 40.59 0.13 21.25
C SER A 68 41.05 1.45 21.89
N SER A 69 42.19 2.01 21.47
CA SER A 69 42.78 3.24 22.02
C SER A 69 42.01 4.51 21.63
N SER A 70 41.34 4.52 20.49
CA SER A 70 40.56 5.66 19.98
C SER A 70 39.09 5.65 20.44
N VAL A 71 38.64 4.58 21.09
CA VAL A 71 37.24 4.38 21.54
C VAL A 71 36.81 5.37 22.63
N PRO A 72 37.62 5.69 23.67
CA PRO A 72 37.22 6.62 24.72
C PRO A 72 36.99 8.05 24.20
N ALA A 73 37.87 8.53 23.31
CA ALA A 73 37.76 9.86 22.69
C ALA A 73 36.52 9.96 21.77
N ALA A 74 36.25 8.90 20.99
CA ALA A 74 35.06 8.81 20.15
C ALA A 74 33.77 8.80 20.97
N LEU A 75 33.73 8.04 22.08
CA LEU A 75 32.59 8.00 22.99
C LEU A 75 32.32 9.35 23.64
N GLN A 76 33.37 10.08 24.05
CA GLN A 76 33.22 11.38 24.68
C GLN A 76 32.64 12.42 23.70
N LEU A 77 33.10 12.42 22.45
CA LEU A 77 32.59 13.29 21.39
C LEU A 77 31.14 12.93 20.99
N LEU A 78 30.83 11.65 20.87
CA LEU A 78 29.48 11.20 20.50
C LEU A 78 28.47 11.48 21.61
N ARG A 79 28.87 11.37 22.88
CA ARG A 79 28.01 11.71 24.03
C ARG A 79 27.85 13.22 24.25
N SER A 80 28.83 14.03 23.88
CA SER A 80 28.73 15.49 23.96
C SER A 80 27.97 16.11 22.79
N THR A 81 27.66 15.33 21.76
CA THR A 81 26.86 15.78 20.61
C THR A 81 25.36 15.67 20.95
N PRO A 82 24.61 16.79 21.04
CA PRO A 82 23.20 16.78 21.47
C PRO A 82 22.27 15.97 20.56
N GLU A 83 22.75 15.72 19.34
CA GLU A 83 22.02 15.09 18.26
C GLU A 83 22.12 13.56 18.31
N VAL A 84 22.95 13.00 19.18
CA VAL A 84 23.15 11.55 19.33
C VAL A 84 22.29 11.03 20.48
N ARG A 85 21.39 10.09 20.20
CA ARG A 85 20.46 9.50 21.18
C ARG A 85 21.05 8.31 21.90
N ASN A 86 21.69 7.41 21.16
CA ASN A 86 22.28 6.19 21.70
C ASN A 86 23.67 6.00 21.11
N VAL A 87 24.59 5.52 21.95
CA VAL A 87 25.94 5.13 21.53
C VAL A 87 26.22 3.75 22.11
N ARG A 88 26.45 2.78 21.25
CA ARG A 88 26.84 1.42 21.62
C ARG A 88 28.15 1.07 20.92
N VAL A 89 29.16 0.76 21.72
CA VAL A 89 30.41 0.18 21.22
C VAL A 89 30.17 -1.30 20.96
N VAL A 90 30.59 -1.80 19.81
CA VAL A 90 30.58 -3.23 19.51
C VAL A 90 31.82 -3.85 20.15
N PRO A 91 31.67 -4.80 21.10
CA PRO A 91 32.82 -5.48 21.71
C PRO A 91 33.62 -6.23 20.65
N GLU A 92 34.94 -6.17 20.74
CA GLU A 92 35.84 -6.85 19.80
C GLU A 92 35.56 -8.38 19.73
N ALA A 93 35.19 -8.98 20.86
CA ALA A 93 34.81 -10.39 20.94
C ALA A 93 33.60 -10.74 20.05
N GLN A 94 32.58 -9.88 19.97
CA GLN A 94 31.44 -10.09 19.07
C GLN A 94 31.85 -9.96 17.59
N MET A 95 32.81 -9.10 17.30
CA MET A 95 33.37 -8.98 15.95
C MET A 95 34.07 -10.27 15.53
N ARG A 96 34.96 -10.78 16.39
CA ARG A 96 35.71 -12.01 16.14
C ARG A 96 34.78 -13.23 16.06
N GLU A 97 33.70 -13.27 16.83
CA GLU A 97 32.69 -14.32 16.70
C GLU A 97 31.93 -14.24 15.36
N THR A 98 31.61 -13.04 14.89
CA THR A 98 30.99 -12.86 13.57
C THR A 98 31.95 -13.26 12.46
N LEU A 99 33.23 -12.90 12.59
CA LEU A 99 34.30 -13.27 11.66
C LEU A 99 34.57 -14.77 11.66
N SER A 100 34.52 -15.45 12.82
CA SER A 100 34.80 -16.89 12.92
C SER A 100 33.76 -17.74 12.20
N ARG A 101 32.51 -17.25 12.07
CA ARG A 101 31.45 -17.91 11.29
C ARG A 101 31.70 -17.91 9.78
N TRP A 102 32.49 -16.96 9.28
CA TRP A 102 32.81 -16.83 7.85
C TRP A 102 34.22 -17.28 7.51
N LEU A 103 35.19 -17.01 8.39
CA LEU A 103 36.63 -17.23 8.17
C LEU A 103 37.18 -18.47 8.89
N GLY A 104 36.37 -19.11 9.75
CA GLY A 104 36.82 -20.16 10.65
C GLY A 104 37.60 -19.62 11.85
N GLN A 105 37.67 -20.41 12.92
CA GLN A 105 38.23 -19.97 14.21
C GLN A 105 39.74 -19.66 14.16
N ALA A 106 40.49 -20.32 13.26
CA ALA A 106 41.94 -20.14 13.14
C ALA A 106 42.34 -18.78 12.54
N ALA A 107 41.59 -18.29 11.56
CA ALA A 107 41.83 -17.00 10.91
C ALA A 107 41.22 -15.82 11.69
N ALA A 108 40.14 -16.05 12.45
CA ALA A 108 39.48 -15.01 13.25
C ALA A 108 40.23 -14.65 14.54
N ASN A 109 41.09 -15.54 15.05
CA ASN A 109 41.86 -15.35 16.28
C ASN A 109 43.34 -14.97 16.04
N SER A 110 43.73 -14.76 14.79
CA SER A 110 45.10 -14.40 14.43
C SER A 110 45.43 -12.98 14.92
N ALA A 111 46.53 -12.81 15.66
CA ALA A 111 46.97 -11.51 16.19
C ALA A 111 47.34 -10.49 15.09
N ASP A 112 47.58 -10.96 13.87
CA ASP A 112 47.92 -10.15 12.68
C ASP A 112 46.70 -9.52 11.98
N LEU A 113 45.47 -9.81 12.42
CA LEU A 113 44.28 -9.23 11.81
C LEU A 113 43.83 -7.99 12.61
N PRO A 114 44.16 -6.75 12.18
CA PRO A 114 43.72 -5.55 12.86
C PRO A 114 42.20 -5.42 12.75
N VAL A 115 41.49 -5.60 13.86
CA VAL A 115 40.03 -5.44 13.94
C VAL A 115 39.71 -3.97 14.23
N PRO A 116 39.04 -3.23 13.31
CA PRO A 116 38.64 -1.86 13.56
C PRO A 116 37.56 -1.81 14.65
N ALA A 117 37.62 -0.80 15.51
CA ALA A 117 36.56 -0.57 16.49
C ALA A 117 35.33 0.02 15.78
N LEU A 118 34.17 -0.66 15.93
CA LEU A 118 32.88 -0.18 15.42
C LEU A 118 32.06 0.43 16.55
N ILE A 119 31.59 1.66 16.34
CA ILE A 119 30.63 2.31 17.23
C ILE A 119 29.33 2.51 16.48
N HIS A 120 28.26 1.91 17.00
CA HIS A 120 26.90 2.13 16.54
C HIS A 120 26.32 3.33 17.27
N PHE A 121 25.79 4.29 16.52
CA PHE A 121 25.11 5.43 17.13
C PHE A 121 23.84 5.79 16.37
N ASP A 122 22.84 6.23 17.15
CA ASP A 122 21.56 6.67 16.64
C ASP A 122 21.48 8.18 16.72
N LEU A 123 21.05 8.84 15.64
CA LEU A 123 20.81 10.28 15.62
C LEU A 123 19.34 10.61 15.93
N SER A 124 19.13 11.57 16.83
CA SER A 124 17.83 12.13 17.22
C SER A 124 17.17 12.95 16.11
N ARG A 125 17.96 13.49 15.18
CA ARG A 125 17.51 14.28 14.02
C ARG A 125 18.30 13.85 12.78
N PRO A 126 17.67 13.86 11.59
CA PRO A 126 18.37 13.60 10.34
C PRO A 126 19.33 14.76 10.06
N LEU A 127 20.56 14.63 10.52
CA LEU A 127 21.66 15.50 10.11
C LEU A 127 22.29 14.91 8.87
N GLY A 128 22.68 15.78 7.95
CA GLY A 128 23.46 15.37 6.78
C GLY A 128 24.69 14.59 7.25
N THR A 129 24.84 13.38 6.71
CA THR A 129 25.94 12.45 7.01
C THR A 129 27.31 13.09 6.82
N THR A 130 27.41 14.06 5.91
CA THR A 130 28.59 14.87 5.60
C THR A 130 29.02 15.78 6.77
N THR A 131 28.09 16.43 7.44
CA THR A 131 28.37 17.34 8.56
C THR A 131 28.88 16.57 9.79
N MET A 132 28.30 15.41 10.06
CA MET A 132 28.75 14.53 11.14
C MET A 132 30.09 13.89 10.83
N GLN A 133 30.33 13.50 9.58
CA GLN A 133 31.62 12.95 9.13
C GLN A 133 32.74 13.99 9.25
N ALA A 134 32.47 15.26 8.95
CA ALA A 134 33.43 16.34 9.14
C ALA A 134 33.78 16.56 10.62
N ARG A 135 32.78 16.58 11.51
CA ARG A 135 32.99 16.70 12.97
C ARG A 135 33.77 15.52 13.54
N LEU A 136 33.46 14.29 13.10
CA LEU A 136 34.13 13.08 13.57
C LEU A 136 35.59 13.03 13.09
N ARG A 137 35.87 13.42 11.84
CA ARG A 137 37.22 13.50 11.28
C ARG A 137 38.07 14.60 11.92
N ALA A 138 37.45 15.71 12.34
CA ALA A 138 38.15 16.78 13.04
C ALA A 138 38.66 16.35 14.42
N ALA A 139 37.94 15.44 15.10
CA ALA A 139 38.33 14.91 16.40
C ALA A 139 39.23 13.67 16.30
N ILE A 140 39.04 12.83 15.28
CA ILE A 140 39.78 11.57 15.10
C ILE A 140 40.23 11.47 13.64
N PRO A 141 41.53 11.72 13.34
CA PRO A 141 42.08 11.59 12.01
C PRO A 141 41.89 10.16 11.48
N GLY A 142 41.22 10.02 10.33
CA GLY A 142 40.95 8.74 9.69
C GLY A 142 39.63 8.05 10.06
N ALA A 143 38.81 8.63 10.96
CA ALA A 143 37.47 8.11 11.21
C ALA A 143 36.59 8.18 9.94
N SER A 144 35.93 7.08 9.60
CA SER A 144 34.97 7.01 8.49
C SER A 144 33.59 6.67 9.03
N ILE A 145 32.58 7.37 8.52
CA ILE A 145 31.18 7.05 8.79
C ILE A 145 30.67 6.30 7.56
N SER A 146 30.42 5.01 7.72
CA SER A 146 29.76 4.23 6.68
C SER A 146 28.25 4.40 6.87
N ALA A 147 27.71 5.45 6.24
CA ALA A 147 26.27 5.54 6.08
C ALA A 147 25.85 4.43 5.10
N HIS A 148 25.16 3.40 5.59
CA HIS A 148 24.63 2.31 4.76
C HIS A 148 23.62 2.80 3.69
N GLU A 149 23.31 4.10 3.62
CA GLU A 149 22.38 4.69 2.68
C GLU A 149 22.68 4.39 1.20
N GLN A 150 23.95 4.19 0.81
CA GLN A 150 24.29 3.99 -0.61
C GLN A 150 23.97 2.57 -1.12
N GLU A 151 24.05 1.54 -0.27
CA GLU A 151 23.74 0.16 -0.66
C GLU A 151 22.24 -0.14 -0.67
N VAL A 152 21.44 0.56 0.15
CA VAL A 152 19.96 0.37 0.18
C VAL A 152 19.21 1.22 -0.86
N ARG A 153 19.86 2.22 -1.47
CA ARG A 153 19.27 3.09 -2.51
C ARG A 153 18.68 2.31 -3.70
N PRO A 154 19.38 1.32 -4.30
CA PRO A 154 18.82 0.51 -5.39
C PRO A 154 17.55 -0.23 -4.97
N LEU A 155 17.52 -0.81 -3.76
CA LEU A 155 16.37 -1.53 -3.23
C LEU A 155 15.15 -0.60 -3.07
N LEU A 156 15.34 0.57 -2.47
CA LEU A 156 14.28 1.57 -2.31
C LEU A 156 13.75 2.07 -3.67
N ARG A 157 14.62 2.18 -4.69
CA ARG A 157 14.21 2.55 -6.06
C ARG A 157 13.33 1.47 -6.69
N THR A 158 13.68 0.19 -6.53
CA THR A 158 12.86 -0.93 -7.02
C THR A 158 11.51 -0.99 -6.32
N MET A 159 11.48 -0.82 -4.99
CA MET A 159 10.23 -0.76 -4.23
C MET A 159 9.34 0.39 -4.70
N ARG A 160 9.92 1.56 -4.98
CA ARG A 160 9.17 2.71 -5.51
C ARG A 160 8.66 2.48 -6.94
N ALA A 161 9.42 1.81 -7.80
CA ALA A 161 8.97 1.45 -9.13
C ALA A 161 7.76 0.50 -9.10
N LEU A 162 7.79 -0.49 -8.20
CA LEU A 162 6.67 -1.41 -7.97
C LEU A 162 5.43 -0.69 -7.39
N GLN A 163 5.61 0.32 -6.55
CA GLN A 163 4.51 1.17 -6.08
C GLN A 163 3.85 1.94 -7.24
N TRP A 164 4.65 2.53 -8.12
CA TRP A 164 4.14 3.22 -9.31
C TRP A 164 3.42 2.26 -10.26
N LEU A 165 3.93 1.05 -10.43
CA LEU A 165 3.27 0.00 -11.18
C LEU A 165 1.89 -0.32 -10.59
N ALA A 166 1.82 -0.55 -9.28
CA ALA A 166 0.56 -0.85 -8.59
C ALA A 166 -0.46 0.31 -8.70
N LEU A 167 0.00 1.56 -8.54
CA LEU A 167 -0.86 2.74 -8.70
C LEU A 167 -1.39 2.87 -10.14
N THR A 168 -0.55 2.58 -11.13
CA THR A 168 -0.94 2.57 -12.54
C THR A 168 -1.97 1.48 -12.83
N LEU A 169 -1.80 0.28 -12.24
CA LEU A 169 -2.77 -0.81 -12.35
C LEU A 169 -4.12 -0.45 -11.72
N VAL A 170 -4.13 0.17 -10.54
CA VAL A 170 -5.35 0.65 -9.89
C VAL A 170 -6.05 1.69 -10.77
N ALA A 171 -5.32 2.66 -11.32
CA ALA A 171 -5.88 3.65 -12.25
C ALA A 171 -6.47 2.99 -13.51
N LEU A 172 -5.78 2.00 -14.09
CA LEU A 172 -6.27 1.25 -15.24
C LEU A 172 -7.55 0.48 -14.91
N MET A 173 -7.65 -0.12 -13.71
CA MET A 173 -8.87 -0.79 -13.22
C MET A 173 -10.04 0.17 -13.05
N VAL A 174 -9.82 1.40 -12.58
CA VAL A 174 -10.88 2.43 -12.53
C VAL A 174 -11.41 2.73 -13.93
N ILE A 175 -10.51 2.92 -14.89
CA ILE A 175 -10.88 3.23 -16.28
C ILE A 175 -11.66 2.06 -16.91
N ALA A 176 -11.15 0.83 -16.77
CA ALA A 176 -11.79 -0.37 -17.30
C ALA A 176 -13.18 -0.61 -16.68
N THR A 177 -13.30 -0.44 -15.36
CA THR A 177 -14.58 -0.56 -14.65
C THR A 177 -15.57 0.51 -15.14
N SER A 178 -15.10 1.75 -15.30
CA SER A 178 -15.92 2.86 -15.81
C SER A 178 -16.43 2.58 -17.22
N ALA A 179 -15.55 2.13 -18.13
CA ALA A 179 -15.92 1.76 -19.49
C ALA A 179 -16.96 0.62 -19.52
N THR A 180 -16.77 -0.39 -18.68
CA THR A 180 -17.71 -1.53 -18.58
C THR A 180 -19.09 -1.08 -18.08
N ILE A 181 -19.14 -0.17 -17.11
CA ILE A 181 -20.39 0.40 -16.61
C ILE A 181 -21.09 1.21 -17.70
N VAL A 182 -20.35 2.02 -18.45
CA VAL A 182 -20.91 2.78 -19.58
C VAL A 182 -21.50 1.83 -20.63
N LEU A 183 -20.76 0.78 -21.01
CA LEU A 183 -21.23 -0.20 -21.99
C LEU A 183 -22.48 -0.92 -21.49
N SER A 184 -22.51 -1.32 -20.22
CA SER A 184 -23.68 -1.97 -19.65
C SER A 184 -24.88 -1.04 -19.52
N ALA A 185 -24.67 0.24 -19.17
CA ALA A 185 -25.75 1.21 -19.09
C ALA A 185 -26.37 1.43 -20.47
N ARG A 186 -25.55 1.57 -21.52
CA ARG A 186 -26.02 1.67 -22.91
C ARG A 186 -26.79 0.43 -23.33
N GLY A 187 -26.22 -0.76 -23.14
CA GLY A 187 -26.91 -2.01 -23.47
C GLY A 187 -28.25 -2.19 -22.75
N ALA A 188 -28.34 -1.74 -21.49
CA ALA A 188 -29.58 -1.76 -20.72
C ALA A 188 -30.63 -0.78 -21.26
N LEU A 189 -30.22 0.41 -21.72
CA LEU A 189 -31.12 1.38 -22.35
C LEU A 189 -31.61 0.89 -23.71
N ASP A 190 -30.71 0.36 -24.54
CA ASP A 190 -31.04 -0.16 -25.88
C ASP A 190 -32.03 -1.34 -25.78
N THR A 191 -31.81 -2.25 -24.84
CA THR A 191 -32.70 -3.41 -24.63
C THR A 191 -34.10 -3.01 -24.16
N ASN A 192 -34.23 -1.89 -23.42
CA ASN A 192 -35.50 -1.44 -22.84
C ASN A 192 -36.10 -0.23 -23.59
N ARG A 193 -35.61 0.08 -24.79
CA ARG A 193 -36.03 1.27 -25.55
C ARG A 193 -37.55 1.34 -25.76
N ALA A 194 -38.18 0.23 -26.15
CA ALA A 194 -39.62 0.16 -26.37
C ALA A 194 -40.42 0.47 -25.09
N THR A 195 -39.97 -0.02 -23.94
CA THR A 195 -40.61 0.26 -22.64
C THR A 195 -40.46 1.74 -22.26
N ILE A 196 -39.29 2.33 -22.54
CA ILE A 196 -39.02 3.75 -22.27
C ILE A 196 -39.91 4.64 -23.15
N GLU A 197 -40.09 4.29 -24.43
CA GLU A 197 -40.91 5.03 -25.38
C GLU A 197 -42.39 5.02 -24.99
N VAL A 198 -42.93 3.86 -24.55
CA VAL A 198 -44.29 3.77 -24.00
C VAL A 198 -44.42 4.62 -22.73
N MET A 199 -43.45 4.57 -21.81
CA MET A 199 -43.46 5.42 -20.62
C MET A 199 -43.47 6.92 -20.98
N HIS A 200 -42.68 7.31 -22.00
CA HIS A 200 -42.64 8.69 -22.49
C HIS A 200 -43.99 9.11 -23.10
N GLY A 201 -44.65 8.21 -23.83
CA GLY A 201 -46.00 8.42 -24.37
C GLY A 201 -47.09 8.62 -23.30
N ILE A 202 -46.86 8.18 -22.06
CA ILE A 202 -47.78 8.34 -20.92
C ILE A 202 -47.35 9.56 -20.04
N GLY A 203 -46.32 10.31 -20.44
CA GLY A 203 -45.86 11.53 -19.76
C GLY A 203 -44.76 11.32 -18.71
N ALA A 204 -44.03 10.20 -18.75
CA ALA A 204 -42.89 10.01 -17.85
C ALA A 204 -41.77 11.02 -18.16
N THR A 205 -41.21 11.63 -17.11
CA THR A 205 -40.10 12.57 -17.24
C THR A 205 -38.74 11.86 -17.22
N ASP A 206 -37.76 12.38 -17.97
CA ASP A 206 -36.39 11.82 -18.02
C ASP A 206 -35.73 11.68 -16.63
N LEU A 207 -36.09 12.57 -15.69
CA LEU A 207 -35.62 12.52 -14.31
C LEU A 207 -36.15 11.29 -13.56
N GLN A 208 -37.39 10.86 -13.83
CA GLN A 208 -37.98 9.66 -13.23
C GLN A 208 -37.27 8.40 -13.74
N VAL A 209 -37.01 8.32 -15.05
CA VAL A 209 -36.26 7.22 -15.65
C VAL A 209 -34.83 7.19 -15.10
N THR A 210 -34.16 8.34 -15.02
CA THR A 210 -32.79 8.44 -14.51
C THR A 210 -32.66 7.95 -13.06
N HIS A 211 -33.59 8.32 -12.17
CA HIS A 211 -33.54 7.87 -10.77
C HIS A 211 -33.73 6.36 -10.62
N LEU A 212 -34.60 5.74 -11.44
CA LEU A 212 -34.81 4.29 -11.43
C LEU A 212 -33.53 3.54 -11.83
N PHE A 213 -32.88 3.96 -12.91
CA PHE A 213 -31.61 3.37 -13.36
C PHE A 213 -30.46 3.65 -12.39
N GLN A 214 -30.36 4.86 -11.84
CA GLN A 214 -29.33 5.20 -10.86
C GLN A 214 -29.43 4.31 -9.62
N ARG A 215 -30.64 4.07 -9.09
CA ARG A 215 -30.84 3.21 -7.91
C ARG A 215 -30.46 1.76 -8.20
N LYS A 216 -30.79 1.25 -9.39
CA LYS A 216 -30.40 -0.09 -9.82
C LYS A 216 -28.88 -0.22 -9.90
N ILE A 217 -28.21 0.70 -10.59
CA ILE A 217 -26.74 0.71 -10.73
C ILE A 217 -26.07 0.81 -9.36
N ALA A 218 -26.60 1.66 -8.46
CA ALA A 218 -26.06 1.79 -7.11
C ALA A 218 -26.14 0.48 -6.32
N LEU A 219 -27.27 -0.24 -6.39
CA LEU A 219 -27.44 -1.53 -5.71
C LEU A 219 -26.56 -2.63 -6.31
N ASP A 220 -26.49 -2.71 -7.64
CA ASP A 220 -25.62 -3.67 -8.34
C ASP A 220 -24.15 -3.40 -8.03
N ALA A 221 -23.73 -2.13 -8.02
CA ALA A 221 -22.37 -1.73 -7.71
C ALA A 221 -22.01 -1.98 -6.25
N LEU A 222 -22.90 -1.66 -5.31
CA LEU A 222 -22.67 -1.89 -3.89
C LEU A 222 -22.59 -3.39 -3.57
N THR A 223 -23.51 -4.19 -4.09
CA THR A 223 -23.50 -5.65 -3.87
C THR A 223 -22.28 -6.31 -4.50
N GLY A 224 -21.93 -5.94 -5.73
CA GLY A 224 -20.72 -6.40 -6.40
C GLY A 224 -19.46 -6.01 -5.63
N ALA A 225 -19.32 -4.73 -5.28
CA ALA A 225 -18.15 -4.23 -4.55
C ALA A 225 -17.99 -4.87 -3.17
N LEU A 226 -19.08 -5.07 -2.42
CA LEU A 226 -19.04 -5.76 -1.13
C LEU A 226 -18.68 -7.24 -1.29
N ALA A 227 -19.23 -7.94 -2.28
CA ALA A 227 -18.87 -9.34 -2.53
C ALA A 227 -17.39 -9.48 -2.92
N GLY A 228 -16.90 -8.61 -3.80
CA GLY A 228 -15.48 -8.54 -4.17
C GLY A 228 -14.57 -8.20 -2.98
N ALA A 229 -15.01 -7.28 -2.12
CA ALA A 229 -14.28 -6.91 -0.91
C ALA A 229 -14.21 -8.05 0.11
N LEU A 230 -15.31 -8.78 0.32
CA LEU A 230 -15.32 -9.95 1.19
C LEU A 230 -14.39 -11.04 0.67
N ALA A 231 -14.41 -11.30 -0.64
CA ALA A 231 -13.48 -12.24 -1.27
C ALA A 231 -12.02 -11.79 -1.09
N ALA A 232 -11.73 -10.50 -1.29
CA ALA A 232 -10.37 -9.95 -1.14
C ALA A 232 -9.91 -10.02 0.31
N ALA A 233 -10.77 -9.68 1.26
CA ALA A 233 -10.49 -9.78 2.69
C ALA A 233 -10.17 -11.23 3.08
N LEU A 234 -10.95 -12.20 2.60
CA LEU A 234 -10.69 -13.62 2.86
C LEU A 234 -9.34 -14.06 2.26
N THR A 235 -9.05 -13.69 1.00
CA THR A 235 -7.76 -13.99 0.37
C THR A 235 -6.59 -13.37 1.14
N LEU A 236 -6.71 -12.11 1.56
CA LEU A 236 -5.67 -11.43 2.34
C LEU A 236 -5.47 -12.06 3.71
N LEU A 237 -6.54 -12.50 4.38
CA LEU A 237 -6.46 -13.23 5.65
C LEU A 237 -5.75 -14.59 5.48
N LEU A 238 -6.05 -15.32 4.41
CA LEU A 238 -5.38 -16.60 4.10
C LEU A 238 -3.89 -16.39 3.83
N VAL A 239 -3.54 -15.37 3.03
CA VAL A 239 -2.14 -15.01 2.74
C VAL A 239 -1.41 -14.57 4.02
N ALA A 240 -2.05 -13.76 4.87
CA ALA A 240 -1.48 -13.32 6.13
C ALA A 240 -1.26 -14.49 7.11
N GLY A 241 -2.22 -15.42 7.19
CA GLY A 241 -2.11 -16.64 8.00
C GLY A 241 -0.97 -17.55 7.53
N ALA A 242 -0.86 -17.78 6.21
CA ALA A 242 0.26 -18.53 5.62
C ALA A 242 1.61 -17.84 5.90
N GLY A 243 1.68 -16.51 5.77
CA GLY A 243 2.86 -15.73 6.10
C GLY A 243 3.24 -15.78 7.59
N ALA A 244 2.26 -15.90 8.49
CA ALA A 244 2.52 -16.07 9.92
C ALA A 244 3.14 -17.43 10.26
N ALA A 245 2.81 -18.50 9.51
CA ALA A 245 3.53 -19.77 9.63
C ALA A 245 5.00 -19.64 9.17
N LEU A 246 5.26 -18.87 8.11
CA LEU A 246 6.62 -18.59 7.62
C LEU A 246 7.41 -17.60 8.49
N LYS A 247 6.76 -16.80 9.34
CA LYS A 247 7.42 -15.82 10.24
C LYS A 247 8.48 -16.45 11.13
N GLY A 248 8.36 -17.74 11.46
CA GLY A 248 9.36 -18.48 12.25
C GLY A 248 10.69 -18.70 11.54
N GLN A 249 10.79 -18.54 10.21
CA GLN A 249 11.99 -18.89 9.44
C GLN A 249 12.69 -17.74 8.71
N LEU A 250 12.01 -16.62 8.40
CA LEU A 250 12.54 -15.61 7.45
C LEU A 250 12.47 -14.13 7.87
N GLY A 251 12.07 -13.81 9.09
CA GLY A 251 11.95 -12.41 9.54
C GLY A 251 10.73 -11.73 8.90
N GLY A 252 9.66 -11.59 9.68
CA GLY A 252 8.32 -11.28 9.16
C GLY A 252 8.21 -10.02 8.31
N LEU A 253 7.45 -10.10 7.22
CA LEU A 253 6.96 -8.92 6.50
C LEU A 253 6.25 -7.97 7.49
N PRO A 254 6.46 -6.65 7.37
CA PRO A 254 5.77 -5.67 8.20
C PRO A 254 4.26 -5.79 8.00
N PRO A 255 3.47 -5.86 9.08
CA PRO A 255 2.03 -5.99 9.00
C PRO A 255 1.39 -4.74 8.39
N LEU A 256 0.18 -4.90 7.84
CA LEU A 256 -0.70 -3.77 7.52
C LEU A 256 -0.97 -2.99 8.81
N HIS A 257 -0.84 -1.66 8.75
CA HIS A 257 -1.17 -0.78 9.87
C HIS A 257 -2.69 -0.60 9.96
N LEU A 258 -3.20 -0.11 11.11
CA LEU A 258 -4.63 0.22 11.25
C LEU A 258 -5.11 1.18 10.16
N GLY A 259 -4.27 2.13 9.74
CA GLY A 259 -4.58 3.05 8.66
C GLY A 259 -4.86 2.35 7.33
N ASP A 260 -4.10 1.30 7.00
CA ASP A 260 -4.27 0.55 5.76
C ASP A 260 -5.58 -0.23 5.73
N ILE A 261 -6.00 -0.76 6.88
CA ILE A 261 -7.27 -1.47 7.04
C ILE A 261 -8.45 -0.51 6.82
N ILE A 262 -8.34 0.73 7.31
CA ILE A 262 -9.36 1.77 7.08
C ILE A 262 -9.44 2.11 5.59
N VAL A 263 -8.30 2.33 4.92
CA VAL A 263 -8.25 2.59 3.48
C VAL A 263 -8.89 1.46 2.68
N LEU A 264 -8.55 0.20 3.02
CA LEU A 264 -9.08 -0.97 2.33
C LEU A 264 -10.58 -1.18 2.61
N SER A 265 -11.05 -0.87 3.82
CA SER A 265 -12.46 -0.96 4.19
C SER A 265 -13.32 0.14 3.56
N ALA A 266 -12.73 1.31 3.26
CA ALA A 266 -13.40 2.41 2.56
C ALA A 266 -13.51 2.18 1.04
N MET A 267 -12.57 1.41 0.46
CA MET A 267 -12.47 1.12 -0.98
C MET A 267 -13.76 0.62 -1.66
N PRO A 268 -14.55 -0.34 -1.12
CA PRO A 268 -15.74 -0.82 -1.83
C PRO A 268 -16.83 0.24 -1.91
N PHE A 269 -16.90 1.14 -0.92
CA PHE A 269 -17.81 2.28 -0.95
C PHE A 269 -17.38 3.32 -1.99
N VAL A 270 -16.07 3.57 -2.11
CA VAL A 270 -15.52 4.44 -3.15
C VAL A 270 -15.80 3.88 -4.54
N VAL A 271 -15.59 2.58 -4.75
CA VAL A 271 -15.89 1.90 -6.02
C VAL A 271 -17.39 1.97 -6.33
N ALA A 272 -18.26 1.69 -5.36
CA ALA A 272 -19.70 1.77 -5.54
C ALA A 272 -20.17 3.20 -5.85
N ALA A 273 -19.61 4.21 -5.19
CA ALA A 273 -19.90 5.61 -5.45
C ALA A 273 -19.45 6.03 -6.86
N LEU A 274 -18.22 5.67 -7.24
CA LEU A 274 -17.68 5.94 -8.57
C LEU A 274 -18.52 5.27 -9.66
N ALA A 275 -18.89 4.00 -9.47
CA ALA A 275 -19.75 3.27 -10.38
C ALA A 275 -21.12 3.93 -10.55
N THR A 276 -21.72 4.40 -9.45
CA THR A 276 -23.00 5.10 -9.47
C THR A 276 -22.90 6.44 -10.21
N LEU A 277 -21.82 7.20 -10.01
CA LEU A 277 -21.57 8.46 -10.69
C LEU A 277 -21.36 8.27 -12.20
N VAL A 278 -20.52 7.29 -12.58
CA VAL A 278 -20.26 6.95 -13.98
C VAL A 278 -21.54 6.47 -14.66
N GLY A 279 -22.30 5.60 -13.99
CA GLY A 279 -23.59 5.13 -14.49
C GLY A 279 -24.59 6.26 -14.71
N ARG A 280 -24.71 7.18 -13.74
CA ARG A 280 -25.58 8.37 -13.87
C ARG A 280 -25.16 9.24 -15.07
N MET A 281 -23.87 9.51 -15.22
CA MET A 281 -23.34 10.29 -16.36
C MET A 281 -23.59 9.59 -17.70
N ALA A 282 -23.46 8.26 -17.75
CA ALA A 282 -23.72 7.47 -18.94
C ALA A 282 -25.18 7.54 -19.37
N VAL A 283 -26.11 7.37 -18.42
CA VAL A 283 -27.56 7.44 -18.67
C VAL A 283 -27.96 8.85 -19.12
N LEU A 284 -27.53 9.89 -18.41
CA LEU A 284 -27.84 11.29 -18.77
C LEU A 284 -27.32 11.67 -20.15
N ARG A 285 -26.11 11.24 -20.53
CA ARG A 285 -25.57 11.48 -21.88
C ARG A 285 -26.40 10.77 -22.95
N SER A 286 -26.83 9.53 -22.69
CA SER A 286 -27.60 8.75 -23.65
C SER A 286 -29.00 9.29 -23.89
N LEU A 287 -29.63 9.90 -22.87
CA LEU A 287 -30.94 10.53 -23.01
C LEU A 287 -30.84 11.83 -23.82
N ARG A 288 -29.79 12.64 -23.61
CA ARG A 288 -29.57 13.89 -24.36
C ARG A 288 -29.23 13.68 -25.84
N SER A 289 -28.73 12.51 -26.23
CA SER A 289 -28.37 12.25 -27.63
C SER A 289 -29.52 11.68 -28.47
N ASN A 290 -30.62 11.29 -27.84
CA ASN A 290 -31.77 10.64 -28.50
C ASN A 290 -33.02 11.54 -28.53
N VAL A 291 -32.88 12.81 -28.11
CA VAL A 291 -33.82 13.91 -28.35
C VAL A 291 -33.20 14.82 -29.40
#